data_AF-A0A3D4NUR4-F1
#
_entry.id   AF-A0A3D4NUR4-F1
#
_cell.length_a   1.000
_cell.length_b   1.000
_cell.length_c   1.000
_cell.angle_alpha   90.00
_cell.angle_beta   90.00
_cell.angle_gamma   90.00
#
_symmetry.space_group_name_H-M   'P 1'
#
loop_
_entity.id
_entity.type
_entity.pdbx_description
1 polymer ?
#
loop_
_entity_poly.entity_id
_entity_poly.type
_entity_poly.pdbx_seq_one_letter_code
_entity_poly.pdbx_strand_id
1 'polypeptide(L)'
;VAGAMLRGEIEYRKGNYDSAFAHLRQALSLDDNLPYDEPWGWMQPVRHALGALLLEQGRVEEALQAYRADLGLDNTLSRAAWHLDNVWSLHGYVECLKRLGRDAEAAAVQTRLDLAMARADVEITASCFCRVGERCCN
;
A
#
# COMPACT_ATOMS: atom_id res chain seq x y z
N VAL A 1 7.04 -12.01 8.74
CA VAL A 1 6.11 -11.00 8.20
C VAL A 1 4.70 -11.15 8.76
N ALA A 2 3.99 -12.25 8.44
CA ALA A 2 2.58 -12.49 8.79
C ALA A 2 2.15 -12.09 10.23
N GLY A 3 2.87 -12.55 11.25
CA GLY A 3 2.48 -12.29 12.65
C GLY A 3 2.51 -10.81 13.03
N ALA A 4 3.43 -10.02 12.46
CA ALA A 4 3.46 -8.57 12.70
C ALA A 4 2.35 -7.85 11.91
N MET A 5 2.10 -8.28 10.66
CA MET A 5 1.03 -7.72 9.82
C MET A 5 -0.35 -7.92 10.47
N LEU A 6 -0.66 -9.15 10.89
CA LEU A 6 -1.92 -9.48 11.57
C LEU A 6 -2.12 -8.66 12.85
N ARG A 7 -1.08 -8.52 13.68
CA ARG A 7 -1.16 -7.67 14.89
C ARG A 7 -1.41 -6.21 14.54
N GLY A 8 -0.74 -5.69 13.51
CA GLY A 8 -0.94 -4.33 13.04
C GLY A 8 -2.39 -4.07 12.65
N GLU A 9 -2.99 -4.95 11.85
CA GLU A 9 -4.39 -4.83 11.44
C GLU A 9 -5.37 -4.96 12.63
N ILE A 10 -5.11 -5.89 13.55
CA ILE A 10 -5.94 -6.05 14.76
C ILE A 10 -5.89 -4.79 15.63
N GLU A 11 -4.69 -4.27 15.92
CA GLU A 11 -4.54 -3.07 16.74
C GLU A 11 -5.14 -1.84 16.05
N TYR A 12 -5.04 -1.77 14.72
CA TYR A 12 -5.69 -0.71 13.94
C TYR A 12 -7.20 -0.73 14.15
N ARG A 13 -7.82 -1.92 14.10
CA ARG A 13 -9.26 -2.10 14.32
C ARG A 13 -9.71 -1.87 15.74
N LYS A 14 -8.82 -1.99 16.72
CA LYS A 14 -9.07 -1.57 18.10
C LYS A 14 -8.96 -0.06 18.31
N GLY A 15 -8.51 0.70 17.31
CA GLY A 15 -8.24 2.13 17.43
C GLY A 15 -6.87 2.47 18.03
N ASN A 16 -6.02 1.46 18.26
CA ASN A 16 -4.68 1.64 18.82
C ASN A 16 -3.68 2.00 17.71
N TYR A 17 -3.87 3.15 17.07
CA TYR A 17 -3.19 3.50 15.81
C TYR A 17 -1.66 3.53 15.92
N ASP A 18 -1.10 4.03 17.02
CA ASP A 18 0.36 4.08 17.19
C ASP A 18 0.96 2.67 17.24
N SER A 19 0.36 1.77 18.03
CA SER A 19 0.75 0.36 18.09
C SER A 19 0.53 -0.35 16.76
N ALA A 20 -0.57 -0.06 16.08
CA ALA A 20 -0.87 -0.61 14.76
C ALA A 20 0.23 -0.27 13.74
N PHE A 21 0.56 1.02 13.60
CA PHE A 21 1.59 1.46 12.66
C PHE A 21 2.99 0.99 13.08
N ALA A 22 3.28 0.84 14.37
CA ALA A 22 4.52 0.22 14.81
C ALA A 22 4.64 -1.24 14.33
N HIS A 23 3.58 -2.03 14.48
CA HIS A 23 3.53 -3.42 14.00
C HIS A 23 3.58 -3.52 12.47
N LEU A 24 2.89 -2.63 11.75
CA LEU A 24 2.92 -2.62 10.28
C LEU A 24 4.32 -2.25 9.75
N ARG A 25 5.01 -1.28 10.36
CA ARG A 25 6.40 -0.96 10.02
C ARG A 25 7.36 -2.09 10.37
N GLN A 26 7.11 -2.81 11.47
CA GLN A 26 7.85 -4.03 11.78
C GLN A 26 7.62 -5.11 10.73
N ALA A 27 6.37 -5.32 10.30
CA ALA A 27 6.05 -6.26 9.23
C ALA A 27 6.77 -5.89 7.93
N LEU A 28 6.80 -4.60 7.60
CA LEU A 28 7.50 -4.07 6.44
C LEU A 28 9.01 -4.33 6.51
N SER A 29 9.63 -4.03 7.65
CA SER A 29 11.06 -4.31 7.86
C SER A 29 11.38 -5.80 7.74
N LEU A 30 10.49 -6.68 8.19
CA LEU A 30 10.66 -8.13 8.01
C LEU A 30 10.52 -8.55 6.54
N ASP A 31 9.61 -7.92 5.80
CA ASP A 31 9.34 -8.17 4.37
C ASP A 31 10.54 -7.75 3.51
N ASP A 32 11.05 -6.53 3.72
CA ASP A 32 12.20 -5.98 3.01
C ASP A 32 13.51 -6.79 3.24
N ASN A 33 13.60 -7.53 4.35
CA ASN A 33 14.76 -8.36 4.71
C ASN A 33 14.55 -9.86 4.45
N LEU A 34 13.47 -10.26 3.78
CA LEU A 34 13.33 -11.64 3.33
C LEU A 34 14.46 -11.98 2.35
N PRO A 35 15.12 -13.14 2.50
CA PRO A 35 16.00 -13.67 1.46
C PRO A 35 15.24 -13.77 0.15
N TYR A 36 15.92 -13.47 -0.96
CA TYR A 36 15.35 -13.66 -2.28
C TYR A 36 15.01 -15.14 -2.48
N ASP A 37 13.76 -15.42 -2.86
CA ASP A 37 13.25 -16.76 -3.13
C ASP A 37 12.24 -16.70 -4.29
N GLU A 38 12.17 -17.76 -5.09
CA GLU A 38 11.25 -17.89 -6.22
C GLU A 38 10.34 -19.12 -6.03
N PRO A 39 9.03 -18.95 -5.72
CA PRO A 39 8.30 -17.68 -5.59
C PRO A 39 8.60 -16.97 -4.27
N TRP A 40 8.27 -15.67 -4.19
CA TRP A 40 8.51 -14.86 -2.99
C TRP A 40 7.92 -15.53 -1.75
N GLY A 41 8.70 -15.55 -0.66
CA GLY A 41 8.25 -16.10 0.63
C GLY A 41 7.04 -15.35 1.23
N TRP A 42 6.73 -14.16 0.70
CA TRP A 42 5.56 -13.38 1.06
C TRP A 42 4.92 -12.75 -0.19
N MET A 43 3.74 -13.24 -0.58
CA MET A 43 3.09 -12.85 -1.84
C MET A 43 2.24 -11.56 -1.74
N GLN A 44 1.91 -11.11 -0.53
CA GLN A 44 1.06 -9.93 -0.30
C GLN A 44 1.92 -8.78 0.25
N PRO A 45 2.41 -7.84 -0.58
CA PRO A 45 3.36 -6.82 -0.13
C PRO A 45 2.81 -6.06 1.07
N VAL A 46 3.58 -5.87 2.15
CA VAL A 46 3.05 -5.18 3.34
C VAL A 46 2.71 -3.71 3.04
N ARG A 47 3.42 -3.12 2.06
CA ARG A 47 3.33 -1.70 1.69
C ARG A 47 1.94 -1.27 1.26
N HIS A 48 1.19 -2.10 0.55
CA HIS A 48 -0.16 -1.70 0.08
C HIS A 48 -1.16 -1.54 1.24
N ALA A 49 -1.05 -2.38 2.27
CA ALA A 49 -1.93 -2.40 3.43
C ALA A 49 -1.55 -1.26 4.38
N LEU A 50 -0.25 -1.07 4.62
CA LEU A 50 0.26 0.09 5.34
C LEU A 50 -0.19 1.39 4.66
N GLY A 51 0.02 1.52 3.36
CA GLY A 51 -0.39 2.69 2.58
C GLY A 51 -1.90 2.95 2.66
N ALA A 52 -2.73 1.90 2.59
CA ALA A 52 -4.18 2.04 2.68
C ALA A 52 -4.62 2.59 4.04
N LEU A 53 -4.06 2.05 5.12
CA LEU A 53 -4.37 2.47 6.49
C LEU A 53 -3.81 3.86 6.82
N LEU A 54 -2.68 4.25 6.22
CA LEU A 54 -2.14 5.60 6.28
C LEU A 54 -3.08 6.60 5.59
N LEU A 55 -3.59 6.27 4.40
CA LEU A 55 -4.58 7.10 3.68
C LEU A 55 -5.88 7.27 4.46
N GLU A 56 -6.36 6.21 5.11
CA GLU A 56 -7.54 6.25 5.99
C GLU A 56 -7.35 7.24 7.15
N GLN A 57 -6.12 7.39 7.67
CA GLN A 57 -5.77 8.37 8.72
C GLN A 57 -5.32 9.73 8.16
N GLY A 58 -5.45 9.98 6.86
CA GLY A 58 -5.02 11.24 6.23
C GLY A 58 -3.50 11.46 6.16
N ARG A 59 -2.69 10.43 6.41
CA ARG A 59 -1.21 10.49 6.33
C ARG A 59 -0.74 10.31 4.88
N VAL A 60 -1.14 11.22 4.01
CA VAL A 60 -1.04 11.08 2.55
C VAL A 60 0.39 10.98 2.06
N GLU A 61 1.31 11.80 2.57
CA GLU A 61 2.71 11.82 2.16
C GLU A 61 3.43 10.52 2.52
N GLU A 62 3.16 9.97 3.71
CA GLU A 62 3.75 8.70 4.12
C GLU A 62 3.19 7.53 3.29
N ALA A 63 1.89 7.55 3.01
CA ALA A 63 1.27 6.57 2.13
C ALA A 63 1.88 6.64 0.71
N LEU A 64 2.08 7.85 0.18
CA LEU A 64 2.72 8.06 -1.13
C LEU A 64 4.08 7.38 -1.17
N GLN A 65 4.92 7.52 -0.14
CA GLN A 65 6.24 6.88 -0.11
C GLN A 65 6.16 5.36 -0.01
N ALA A 66 5.20 4.82 0.77
CA ALA A 66 4.96 3.38 0.82
C ALA A 66 4.67 2.81 -0.59
N TYR A 67 3.78 3.45 -1.36
CA TYR A 67 3.47 3.01 -2.72
C TYR A 67 4.61 3.26 -3.70
N ARG A 68 5.32 4.39 -3.57
CA ARG A 68 6.45 4.73 -4.44
C ARG A 68 7.55 3.66 -4.35
N ALA A 69 7.86 3.21 -3.14
CA ALA A 69 8.80 2.13 -2.90
C ALA A 69 8.30 0.80 -3.47
N ASP A 70 7.02 0.45 -3.22
CA ASP A 70 6.41 -0.79 -3.74
C ASP A 70 6.47 -0.87 -5.27
N LEU A 71 6.18 0.24 -5.95
CA LEU A 71 6.17 0.36 -7.41
C LEU A 71 7.58 0.52 -8.02
N GLY A 72 8.65 0.51 -7.21
CA GLY A 72 10.03 0.68 -7.68
C GLY A 72 10.34 2.07 -8.24
N LEU A 73 9.64 3.13 -7.80
CA LEU A 73 9.76 4.49 -8.31
C LEU A 73 10.77 5.37 -7.55
N ASP A 74 11.40 4.86 -6.50
CA ASP A 74 12.42 5.57 -5.70
C ASP A 74 13.70 4.76 -5.41
N ASN A 75 13.84 3.56 -6.01
CA ASN A 75 15.00 2.67 -5.82
C ASN A 75 15.34 2.36 -4.35
N THR A 76 14.39 2.49 -3.42
CA THR A 76 14.62 2.19 -1.99
C THR A 76 14.69 0.69 -1.70
N LEU A 77 14.06 -0.13 -2.55
CA LEU A 77 14.06 -1.58 -2.47
C LEU A 77 14.99 -2.21 -3.50
N SER A 78 15.44 -3.43 -3.21
CA SER A 78 16.03 -4.31 -4.22
C SER A 78 15.05 -4.49 -5.38
N ARG A 79 15.56 -4.55 -6.61
CA ARG A 79 14.75 -4.74 -7.83
C ARG A 79 13.86 -5.98 -7.75
N ALA A 80 14.31 -7.01 -7.05
CA ALA A 80 13.57 -8.23 -6.80
C ALA A 80 12.25 -8.03 -6.03
N ALA A 81 12.16 -6.96 -5.24
CA ALA A 81 11.02 -6.60 -4.41
C ALA A 81 10.15 -5.48 -5.04
N TRP A 82 10.37 -5.15 -6.31
CA TRP A 82 9.54 -4.16 -7.01
C TRP A 82 8.29 -4.81 -7.59
N HIS A 83 7.13 -4.31 -7.16
CA HIS A 83 5.82 -4.72 -7.61
C HIS A 83 5.28 -3.74 -8.66
N LEU A 84 5.99 -3.62 -9.78
CA LEU A 84 5.83 -2.55 -10.78
C LEU A 84 4.36 -2.29 -11.16
N ASP A 85 3.58 -3.33 -11.43
CA ASP A 85 2.19 -3.23 -11.89
C ASP A 85 1.17 -3.74 -10.85
N ASN A 86 1.52 -3.64 -9.57
CA ASN A 86 0.58 -3.93 -8.49
C ASN A 86 -0.57 -2.93 -8.52
N VAL A 87 -1.75 -3.39 -8.95
CA VAL A 87 -2.96 -2.58 -9.11
C VAL A 87 -3.37 -1.88 -7.81
N TRP A 88 -3.17 -2.52 -6.66
CA TRP A 88 -3.50 -1.97 -5.34
C TRP A 88 -2.63 -0.78 -4.99
N SER A 89 -1.32 -0.89 -5.23
CA SER A 89 -0.37 0.19 -5.01
C SER A 89 -0.50 1.30 -6.04
N LEU A 90 -0.78 0.98 -7.31
CA LEU A 90 -1.08 1.98 -8.33
C LEU A 90 -2.31 2.81 -7.96
N HIS A 91 -3.38 2.17 -7.49
CA HIS A 91 -4.59 2.86 -7.05
C HIS A 91 -4.29 3.83 -5.90
N GLY A 92 -3.61 3.34 -4.86
CA GLY A 92 -3.22 4.17 -3.72
C GLY A 92 -2.27 5.31 -4.09
N TYR A 93 -1.30 5.06 -4.97
CA TYR A 93 -0.36 6.08 -5.43
C TYR A 93 -1.04 7.22 -6.19
N VAL A 94 -1.94 6.89 -7.12
CA VAL A 94 -2.73 7.88 -7.86
C VAL A 94 -3.64 8.67 -6.91
N GLU A 95 -4.29 8.01 -5.95
CA GLU A 95 -5.10 8.69 -4.93
C GLU A 95 -4.25 9.68 -4.11
N CYS A 96 -3.05 9.28 -3.67
CA CYS A 96 -2.14 10.17 -2.96
C CYS A 96 -1.74 11.38 -3.80
N LEU A 97 -1.35 11.17 -5.07
CA LEU A 97 -0.95 12.27 -5.95
C LEU A 97 -2.08 13.28 -6.16
N LYS A 98 -3.32 12.81 -6.35
CA LYS A 98 -4.51 13.68 -6.48
C LYS A 98 -4.78 14.46 -5.19
N ARG A 99 -4.71 13.82 -4.02
CA ARG A 99 -4.89 14.48 -2.72
C ARG A 99 -3.83 15.55 -2.44
N LEU A 100 -2.62 15.37 -2.96
CA LEU A 100 -1.51 16.32 -2.86
C LEU A 100 -1.51 17.39 -3.96
N GLY A 101 -2.50 17.41 -4.86
CA GLY A 101 -2.57 18.36 -5.98
C GLY A 101 -1.51 18.16 -7.07
N ARG A 102 -0.95 16.95 -7.17
CA ARG A 102 0.10 16.59 -8.15
C ARG A 102 -0.52 15.98 -9.40
N ASP A 103 -1.45 16.69 -10.03
CA ASP A 103 -2.31 16.17 -11.09
C ASP A 103 -1.56 15.71 -12.35
N ALA A 104 -0.48 16.40 -12.72
CA ALA A 104 0.35 16.02 -13.86
C ALA A 104 1.02 14.64 -13.64
N GLU A 105 1.50 14.38 -12.44
CA GLU A 105 2.07 13.07 -12.08
C GLU A 105 1.00 12.00 -11.95
N ALA A 106 -0.17 12.35 -11.41
CA ALA A 106 -1.30 11.45 -11.33
C ALA A 106 -1.74 11.00 -12.73
N ALA A 107 -1.84 11.93 -13.68
CA ALA A 107 -2.17 11.64 -15.07
C ALA A 107 -1.14 10.73 -15.75
N ALA A 108 0.15 10.91 -15.46
CA ALA A 108 1.21 10.07 -16.01
C ALA A 108 1.12 8.60 -15.55
N VAL A 109 0.65 8.36 -14.32
CA VAL A 109 0.49 7.00 -13.77
C VAL A 109 -0.91 6.43 -14.00
N GLN A 110 -1.91 7.27 -14.26
CA GLN A 110 -3.29 6.85 -14.50
C GLN A 110 -3.39 5.81 -15.62
N THR A 111 -2.66 5.98 -16.73
CA THR A 111 -2.64 5.01 -17.83
C THR A 111 -2.19 3.60 -17.38
N ARG A 112 -1.22 3.52 -16.47
CA ARG A 112 -0.74 2.24 -15.92
C ARG A 112 -1.78 1.63 -14.99
N LEU A 113 -2.43 2.46 -14.17
CA LEU A 113 -3.53 2.04 -13.32
C LEU A 113 -4.70 1.49 -14.15
N ASP A 114 -5.10 2.20 -15.21
CA ASP A 114 -6.22 1.79 -16.07
C ASP A 114 -5.96 0.42 -16.73
N LEU A 115 -4.73 0.19 -17.21
CA LEU A 115 -4.33 -1.11 -17.77
C LEU A 115 -4.36 -2.23 -16.72
N ALA A 116 -3.92 -1.95 -15.50
CA ALA A 116 -3.94 -2.90 -14.40
C ALA A 116 -5.38 -3.21 -13.93
N MET A 117 -6.23 -2.17 -13.83
CA MET A 117 -7.65 -2.31 -13.48
C MET A 117 -8.44 -3.09 -14.53
N ALA A 118 -8.12 -2.93 -15.83
CA ALA A 118 -8.79 -3.69 -16.90
C ALA A 118 -8.58 -5.22 -16.80
N ARG A 119 -7.59 -5.67 -16.02
CA ARG A 119 -7.31 -7.09 -15.75
C ARG A 119 -7.84 -7.56 -14.40
N ALA A 120 -8.40 -6.66 -13.58
CA ALA A 120 -8.92 -7.00 -12.28
C ALA A 120 -10.30 -7.66 -12.42
N ASP A 121 -10.49 -8.79 -11.76
CA ASP A 121 -11.79 -9.48 -11.73
C ASP A 121 -12.82 -8.77 -10.85
N VAL A 122 -12.35 -7.87 -9.98
CA VAL A 122 -13.16 -7.12 -9.03
C VAL A 122 -12.91 -5.63 -9.18
N GLU A 123 -13.94 -4.83 -8.87
CA GLU A 123 -13.77 -3.39 -8.77
C GLU A 123 -12.90 -3.04 -7.56
N ILE A 124 -11.82 -2.31 -7.82
CA ILE A 124 -10.87 -1.86 -6.80
C ILE A 124 -11.16 -0.39 -6.51
N THR A 125 -11.73 -0.13 -5.33
CA THR A 125 -12.10 1.21 -4.84
C THR A 125 -11.15 1.74 -3.77
N ALA A 126 -10.27 0.88 -3.24
CA ALA A 126 -9.25 1.21 -2.26
C ALA A 126 -8.04 0.30 -2.46
N SER A 127 -6.86 0.76 -2.04
CA SER A 127 -5.59 0.03 -2.15
C SER A 127 -5.45 -1.17 -1.20
N CYS A 128 -6.36 -1.36 -0.24
CA CYS A 128 -6.55 -2.63 0.46
C CYS A 128 -7.98 -2.69 1.00
N PHE A 129 -8.60 -3.87 1.05
CA PHE A 129 -9.86 -4.08 1.81
C PHE A 129 -9.70 -3.88 3.32
N CYS A 130 -8.45 -3.81 3.79
CA CYS A 130 -8.08 -3.30 5.11
C CYS A 130 -8.57 -1.88 5.34
N ARG A 131 -8.79 -1.08 4.29
CA ARG A 131 -9.36 0.25 4.42
C ARG A 131 -10.87 0.17 4.30
N VAL A 132 -11.56 0.51 5.37
CA VAL A 132 -13.00 0.77 5.31
C VAL A 132 -13.11 2.28 5.23
N GLY A 133 -13.65 2.81 4.12
CA GLY A 133 -13.86 4.25 3.97
C GLY A 133 -14.66 4.85 5.14
N GLU A 134 -14.91 6.16 5.11
CA GLU A 134 -15.76 6.79 6.12
C GLU A 134 -17.05 5.96 6.28
N ARG A 135 -17.21 5.34 7.47
CA ARG A 135 -18.45 4.66 7.80
C ARG A 135 -19.54 5.72 7.67
N CYS A 136 -20.50 5.49 6.77
CA CYS A 136 -21.72 6.28 6.61
C CYS A 136 -22.67 6.13 7.83
N CYS A 137 -22.15 6.18 9.04
CA CYS A 137 -22.93 6.17 10.26
C CYS A 137 -22.59 7.43 11.06
N ASN A 138 -23.19 8.54 10.63
CA ASN A 138 -23.62 9.58 11.57
C ASN A 138 -24.85 9.09 12.33
#